data_AF-A0A4Q3YHB3-F1
#
_entry.id   AF-A0A4Q3YHB3-F1
#
_cell.length_a   1.000
_cell.length_b   1.000
_cell.length_c   1.000
_cell.angle_alpha   90.00
_cell.angle_beta   90.00
_cell.angle_gamma   90.00
#
_symmetry.space_group_name_H-M   'P 1'
#
loop_
_entity.id
_entity.type
_entity.pdbx_description
1 polymer ?
#
loop_
_entity_poly.entity_id
_entity_poly.type
_entity_poly.pdbx_seq_one_letter_code
_entity_poly.pdbx_strand_id
1 'polypeptide(L)'
;MRNRAGFNSQDWKVAYNQVKALSDRKQLDDRALIRFARFGYGHHTAAALTMLLRVGPEVFVKWLAMQDYVAITVALRALGIQPDLFEAMIASMPWRDLPSQADLQNVRRRFEALSKDEAVGIFELWRTHAFRRRLPNEDVVGAA
;
A
#
# COMPACT_ATOMS: atom_id res chain seq x y z
N MET A 1 7.68 15.22 -13.51
CA MET A 1 7.29 14.34 -12.38
C MET A 1 8.53 13.60 -11.88
N ARG A 2 8.71 13.46 -10.56
CA ARG A 2 9.88 12.78 -9.94
C ARG A 2 9.75 11.25 -9.87
N ASN A 3 8.64 10.69 -10.37
CA ASN A 3 8.37 9.25 -10.30
C ASN A 3 9.44 8.50 -11.09
N ARG A 4 10.16 7.62 -10.41
CA ARG A 4 11.08 6.67 -11.03
C ARG A 4 10.52 5.28 -10.79
N ALA A 5 10.62 4.43 -11.80
CA ALA A 5 10.39 3.00 -11.61
C ALA A 5 11.39 2.47 -10.58
N GLY A 6 10.97 1.45 -9.84
CA GLY A 6 11.79 0.69 -8.93
C GLY A 6 11.68 1.14 -7.48
N PHE A 7 11.58 0.14 -6.61
CA PHE A 7 11.68 0.32 -5.17
C PHE A 7 13.14 0.56 -4.76
N ASN A 8 13.43 1.75 -4.22
CA ASN A 8 14.68 2.06 -3.55
C ASN A 8 14.57 1.90 -2.02
N SER A 9 15.46 1.12 -1.41
CA SER A 9 15.45 0.83 0.03
C SER A 9 15.88 2.00 0.92
N GLN A 10 16.75 2.88 0.43
CA GLN A 10 17.18 4.08 1.16
C GLN A 10 16.05 5.11 1.19
N ASP A 11 15.41 5.36 0.05
CA ASP A 11 14.22 6.23 -0.06
C ASP A 11 13.07 5.70 0.78
N TRP A 12 12.87 4.37 0.78
CA TRP A 12 11.89 3.72 1.64
C TRP A 12 12.15 4.00 3.13
N LYS A 13 13.38 3.82 3.60
CA LYS A 13 13.73 4.04 5.01
C LYS A 13 13.41 5.47 5.44
N VAL A 14 13.75 6.46 4.60
CA VAL A 14 13.45 7.88 4.86
C VAL A 14 11.95 8.12 4.87
N ALA A 15 11.25 7.68 3.83
CA ALA A 15 9.81 7.86 3.70
C ALA A 15 9.03 7.21 4.84
N TYR A 16 9.35 5.96 5.18
CA TYR A 16 8.69 5.22 6.24
C TYR A 16 8.83 5.90 7.59
N ASN A 17 10.03 6.37 7.95
CA ASN A 17 10.25 7.07 9.22
C ASN A 17 9.53 8.43 9.26
N GLN A 18 9.50 9.16 8.15
CA GLN A 18 8.78 10.43 8.08
C GLN A 18 7.26 10.24 8.19
N VAL A 19 6.71 9.25 7.48
CA VAL A 19 5.30 8.88 7.57
C VAL A 19 4.95 8.36 8.97
N LYS A 20 5.84 7.56 9.59
CA LYS A 20 5.68 7.14 10.98
C LYS A 20 5.57 8.34 11.91
N ALA A 21 6.48 9.31 11.79
CA ALA A 21 6.46 10.51 12.60
C ALA A 21 5.16 11.32 12.41
N LEU A 22 4.62 11.37 11.18
CA LEU A 22 3.30 11.97 10.92
C LEU A 22 2.17 11.18 11.58
N SER A 23 2.20 9.85 11.49
CA SER A 23 1.21 8.97 12.12
C SER A 23 1.22 9.10 13.65
N ASP A 24 2.40 9.05 14.27
CA ASP A 24 2.60 9.21 15.71
C ASP A 24 2.03 10.57 16.21
N ARG A 25 2.08 11.61 15.36
CA ARG A 25 1.53 12.95 15.62
C ARG A 25 0.06 13.11 15.23
N LYS A 26 -0.60 12.04 14.75
CA LYS A 26 -1.98 12.06 14.22
C LYS A 26 -2.17 13.02 13.04
N GLN A 27 -1.14 13.17 12.21
CA GLN A 27 -1.12 14.04 11.02
C GLN A 27 -1.08 13.25 9.70
N LEU A 28 -1.21 11.92 9.78
CA LEU A 28 -1.38 11.08 8.59
C LEU A 28 -2.86 11.05 8.21
N ASP A 29 -3.28 12.05 7.43
CA ASP A 29 -4.66 12.27 6.99
C ASP A 29 -4.79 12.28 5.45
N ASP A 30 -6.01 12.44 4.94
CA ASP A 30 -6.29 12.50 3.50
C ASP A 30 -5.52 13.61 2.79
N ARG A 31 -5.27 14.74 3.47
CA ARG A 31 -4.48 15.84 2.91
C ARG A 31 -3.02 15.43 2.72
N ALA A 32 -2.45 14.68 3.66
CA ALA A 32 -1.12 14.11 3.52
C ALA A 32 -1.05 13.13 2.34
N LEU A 33 -2.02 12.23 2.21
CA LEU A 33 -2.11 11.28 1.10
C LEU A 33 -2.20 11.97 -0.27
N ILE A 34 -3.06 12.98 -0.39
CA ILE A 34 -3.21 13.77 -1.61
C ILE A 34 -1.88 14.45 -1.98
N ARG A 35 -1.17 15.02 -0.99
CA ARG A 35 0.15 15.63 -1.24
C ARG A 35 1.15 14.58 -1.73
N PHE A 36 1.22 13.42 -1.09
CA PHE A 36 2.16 12.37 -1.50
C PHE A 36 1.92 11.92 -2.94
N ALA A 37 0.67 11.63 -3.29
CA ALA A 37 0.29 11.21 -4.64
C ALA A 37 0.56 12.31 -5.69
N ARG A 38 0.10 13.55 -5.44
CA ARG A 38 0.20 14.65 -6.42
C ARG A 38 1.64 15.10 -6.69
N PHE A 39 2.48 15.13 -5.67
CA PHE A 39 3.87 15.56 -5.83
C PHE A 39 4.82 14.43 -6.24
N GLY A 40 4.31 13.22 -6.45
CA GLY A 40 5.11 12.09 -6.89
C GLY A 40 6.02 11.52 -5.80
N TYR A 41 5.60 11.63 -4.53
CA TYR A 41 6.31 11.03 -3.40
C TYR A 41 5.89 9.55 -3.24
N GLY A 42 6.25 8.73 -4.23
CA GLY A 42 5.82 7.34 -4.33
C GLY A 42 6.10 6.50 -3.08
N HIS A 43 7.32 6.58 -2.53
CA HIS A 43 7.68 5.87 -1.30
C HIS A 43 6.89 6.34 -0.08
N HIS A 44 6.56 7.64 0.01
CA HIS A 44 5.70 8.17 1.08
C HIS A 44 4.27 7.68 0.94
N THR A 45 3.73 7.64 -0.30
CA THR A 45 2.42 7.06 -0.59
C THR A 45 2.39 5.59 -0.14
N ALA A 46 3.37 4.78 -0.54
CA ALA A 46 3.44 3.37 -0.18
C ALA A 46 3.61 3.15 1.34
N ALA A 47 4.45 3.94 2.00
CA ALA A 47 4.63 3.88 3.45
C ALA A 47 3.36 4.28 4.20
N ALA A 48 2.65 5.32 3.75
CA ALA A 48 1.39 5.76 4.33
C ALA A 48 0.32 4.66 4.24
N LEU A 49 0.19 4.06 3.06
CA LEU A 49 -0.75 2.96 2.83
C LEU A 49 -0.42 1.75 3.69
N THR A 50 0.86 1.40 3.84
CA THR A 50 1.30 0.32 4.75
C THR A 50 0.78 0.53 6.18
N MET A 51 0.88 1.75 6.71
CA MET A 51 0.43 2.09 8.05
C MET A 51 -1.10 2.11 8.17
N LEU A 52 -1.78 2.78 7.23
CA LEU A 52 -3.23 2.92 7.25
C LEU A 52 -3.94 1.57 7.09
N LEU A 53 -3.43 0.71 6.22
CA LEU A 53 -3.93 -0.66 6.02
C LEU A 53 -3.51 -1.62 7.14
N ARG A 54 -2.57 -1.21 8.00
CA ARG A 54 -1.97 -2.03 9.06
C ARG A 54 -1.46 -3.37 8.51
N VAL A 55 -0.70 -3.31 7.42
CA VAL A 55 0.00 -4.45 6.82
C VAL A 55 1.50 -4.33 7.08
N GLY A 56 2.20 -5.46 7.14
CA GLY A 56 3.66 -5.45 7.27
C GLY A 56 4.30 -4.77 6.04
N PRO A 57 5.37 -3.96 6.21
CA PRO A 57 6.15 -3.41 5.10
C PRO A 57 6.50 -4.43 4.01
N GLU A 58 6.90 -5.64 4.42
CA GLU A 58 7.28 -6.75 3.55
C GLU A 58 6.14 -7.18 2.61
N VAL A 59 4.88 -7.10 3.07
CA VAL A 59 3.71 -7.44 2.27
C VAL A 59 3.51 -6.38 1.18
N PHE A 60 3.51 -5.11 1.57
CA PHE A 60 3.25 -4.01 0.63
C PHE A 60 4.36 -3.89 -0.42
N VAL A 61 5.62 -4.04 0.02
CA VAL A 61 6.78 -4.06 -0.90
C VAL A 61 6.71 -5.26 -1.85
N LYS A 62 6.25 -6.43 -1.38
CA LYS A 62 6.04 -7.59 -2.25
C LYS A 62 4.99 -7.30 -3.33
N TRP A 63 3.88 -6.63 -3.00
CA TRP A 63 2.88 -6.23 -4.00
C TRP A 63 3.45 -5.30 -5.06
N LEU A 64 4.21 -4.28 -4.65
CA LEU A 64 4.88 -3.36 -5.57
C LEU A 64 5.89 -4.07 -6.46
N ALA A 65 6.68 -4.96 -5.88
CA ALA A 65 7.65 -5.76 -6.61
C ALA A 65 6.94 -6.67 -7.62
N MET A 66 5.84 -7.33 -7.24
CA MET A 66 5.11 -8.26 -8.10
C MET A 66 4.19 -7.59 -9.12
N GLN A 67 4.10 -6.25 -9.15
CA GLN A 67 3.09 -5.53 -9.94
C GLN A 67 1.67 -5.98 -9.60
N ASP A 68 1.41 -6.26 -8.33
CA ASP A 68 0.13 -6.78 -7.86
C ASP A 68 -0.91 -5.66 -7.74
N TYR A 69 -1.35 -5.18 -8.90
CA TYR A 69 -2.37 -4.15 -9.01
C TYR A 69 -3.70 -4.60 -8.39
N VAL A 70 -3.99 -5.90 -8.41
CA VAL A 70 -5.24 -6.46 -7.85
C VAL A 70 -5.23 -6.31 -6.34
N ALA A 71 -4.15 -6.73 -5.67
CA ALA A 71 -4.04 -6.60 -4.22
C ALA A 71 -4.17 -5.15 -3.75
N ILE A 72 -3.46 -4.24 -4.42
CA ILE A 72 -3.51 -2.80 -4.10
C ILE A 72 -4.90 -2.22 -4.41
N THR A 73 -5.56 -2.62 -5.51
CA THR A 73 -6.93 -2.18 -5.83
C THR A 73 -7.90 -2.53 -4.72
N VAL A 74 -7.90 -3.80 -4.27
CA VAL A 74 -8.76 -4.27 -3.18
C VAL A 74 -8.46 -3.51 -1.88
N ALA A 75 -7.17 -3.41 -1.50
CA ALA A 75 -6.78 -2.77 -0.26
C ALA A 75 -7.19 -1.29 -0.20
N LEU A 76 -6.95 -0.54 -1.28
CA LEU A 76 -7.28 0.90 -1.33
C LEU A 76 -8.80 1.11 -1.43
N ARG A 77 -9.53 0.17 -2.04
CA ARG A 77 -10.99 0.23 -2.10
C ARG A 77 -11.60 -0.03 -0.72
N ALA A 78 -11.07 -1.00 0.02
CA ALA A 78 -11.44 -1.28 1.41
C ALA A 78 -11.15 -0.07 2.33
N LEU A 79 -10.03 0.62 2.11
CA LEU A 79 -9.67 1.84 2.82
C LEU A 79 -10.60 3.04 2.50
N GLY A 80 -11.42 2.95 1.45
CA GLY A 80 -12.36 3.99 1.06
C GLY A 80 -11.72 5.15 0.26
N ILE A 81 -10.61 4.89 -0.42
CA ILE A 81 -9.96 5.88 -1.28
C ILE A 81 -10.90 6.28 -2.43
N GLN A 82 -10.87 7.56 -2.80
CA GLN A 82 -11.64 8.07 -3.94
C GLN A 82 -10.96 7.72 -5.28
N PRO A 83 -11.70 7.46 -6.37
CA PRO A 83 -11.12 7.02 -7.65
C PRO A 83 -9.99 7.90 -8.19
N ASP A 84 -10.13 9.22 -8.13
CA ASP A 84 -9.09 10.13 -8.62
C ASP A 84 -7.81 10.09 -7.77
N LEU A 85 -7.96 9.92 -6.46
CA LEU A 85 -6.81 9.76 -5.57
C LEU A 85 -6.16 8.39 -5.79
N PHE A 86 -6.96 7.35 -6.00
CA PHE A 86 -6.47 6.01 -6.33
C PHE A 86 -5.59 6.04 -7.59
N GLU A 87 -6.05 6.62 -8.69
CA GLU A 87 -5.26 6.70 -9.93
C GLU A 87 -3.93 7.45 -9.71
N ALA A 88 -3.97 8.58 -9.00
CA ALA A 88 -2.76 9.35 -8.67
C ALA A 88 -1.78 8.56 -7.79
N MET A 89 -2.28 7.76 -6.85
CA MET A 89 -1.45 6.87 -6.03
C MET A 89 -0.81 5.77 -6.89
N ILE A 90 -1.58 5.09 -7.75
CA ILE A 90 -1.04 4.07 -8.65
C ILE A 90 0.02 4.68 -9.58
N ALA A 91 -0.21 5.84 -10.16
CA ALA A 91 0.74 6.47 -11.07
C ALA A 91 2.06 6.92 -10.41
N SER A 92 2.10 7.00 -9.07
CA SER A 92 3.25 7.54 -8.32
C SER A 92 4.02 6.54 -7.48
N MET A 93 3.42 5.42 -7.08
CA MET A 93 4.07 4.42 -6.24
C MET A 93 5.31 3.80 -6.92
N PRO A 94 6.29 3.31 -6.12
CA PRO A 94 7.57 2.80 -6.63
C PRO A 94 7.43 1.35 -7.07
N TRP A 95 6.57 1.14 -8.07
CA TRP A 95 6.37 -0.13 -8.77
C TRP A 95 7.68 -0.62 -9.37
N ARG A 96 7.80 -1.93 -9.61
CA ARG A 96 8.94 -2.50 -10.35
C ARG A 96 9.16 -1.75 -11.67
N ASP A 97 8.08 -1.61 -12.44
CA ASP A 97 8.00 -0.84 -13.68
C ASP A 97 6.87 0.18 -13.55
N LEU A 98 7.04 1.39 -14.08
CA LEU A 98 5.96 2.37 -14.00
C LEU A 98 4.73 1.88 -14.79
N PRO A 99 3.51 1.99 -14.23
CA PRO A 99 2.29 1.62 -14.93
C PRO A 99 2.17 2.40 -16.25
N SER A 100 1.82 1.68 -17.32
CA SER A 100 1.45 2.32 -18.58
C SER A 100 0.10 3.03 -18.46
N GLN A 101 -0.24 3.88 -19.42
CA GLN A 101 -1.57 4.49 -19.48
C GLN A 101 -2.70 3.44 -19.60
N ALA A 102 -2.43 2.34 -20.31
CA ALA A 102 -3.39 1.24 -20.41
C ALA A 102 -3.57 0.53 -19.05
N ASP A 103 -2.49 0.35 -18.28
CA ASP A 103 -2.57 -0.21 -16.93
C ASP A 103 -3.42 0.68 -16.03
N LEU A 104 -3.16 1.99 -16.02
CA LEU A 104 -3.90 2.97 -15.22
C LEU A 104 -5.41 2.95 -15.53
N GLN A 105 -5.79 2.94 -16.80
CA GLN A 105 -7.19 2.85 -17.22
C GLN A 105 -7.84 1.55 -16.76
N ASN A 106 -7.14 0.43 -16.91
CA ASN A 106 -7.65 -0.89 -16.53
C ASN A 106 -7.84 -1.02 -15.01
N VAL A 107 -6.86 -0.59 -14.20
CA VAL A 107 -6.97 -0.67 -12.74
C VAL A 107 -8.01 0.31 -12.20
N ARG A 108 -8.14 1.51 -12.79
CA ARG A 108 -9.21 2.44 -12.42
C ARG A 108 -10.59 1.84 -12.65
N ARG A 109 -10.83 1.25 -13.83
CA ARG A 109 -12.11 0.60 -14.13
C ARG A 109 -12.43 -0.51 -13.13
N ARG A 110 -11.45 -1.34 -12.76
CA ARG A 110 -11.61 -2.39 -11.76
C ARG A 110 -11.90 -1.83 -10.37
N PHE A 111 -11.22 -0.76 -9.99
CA PHE A 111 -11.43 -0.07 -8.72
C PHE A 111 -12.85 0.49 -8.58
N GLU A 112 -13.36 1.12 -9.65
CA GLU A 112 -14.71 1.69 -9.68
C GLU A 112 -15.80 0.60 -9.71
N ALA A 113 -15.54 -0.52 -10.38
CA ALA A 113 -16.47 -1.66 -10.45
C ALA A 113 -16.56 -2.45 -9.13
N LEU A 114 -15.50 -2.47 -8.32
CA LEU A 114 -15.47 -3.16 -7.03
C LEU A 114 -16.22 -2.33 -5.97
N SER A 115 -17.19 -2.92 -5.25
CA SER A 115 -17.82 -2.22 -4.13
C SER A 115 -16.88 -2.14 -2.92
N LYS A 116 -17.11 -1.18 -2.03
CA LYS A 116 -16.32 -1.05 -0.80
C LYS A 116 -16.49 -2.28 0.11
N ASP A 117 -17.72 -2.76 0.27
CA ASP A 117 -18.03 -3.87 1.17
C ASP A 117 -17.42 -5.19 0.70
N GLU A 118 -17.48 -5.47 -0.62
CA GLU A 118 -16.77 -6.61 -1.22
C GLU A 118 -15.26 -6.49 -1.00
N ALA A 119 -14.69 -5.30 -1.22
CA ALA A 119 -13.26 -5.07 -1.02
C ALA A 119 -12.84 -5.31 0.44
N VAL A 120 -13.63 -4.86 1.41
CA VAL A 120 -13.40 -5.11 2.85
C VAL A 120 -13.42 -6.62 3.13
N GLY A 121 -14.42 -7.33 2.62
CA GLY A 121 -14.53 -8.79 2.79
C GLY A 121 -13.31 -9.54 2.25
N ILE A 122 -12.87 -9.20 1.03
CA ILE A 122 -11.66 -9.81 0.42
C ILE A 122 -10.41 -9.45 1.23
N PHE A 123 -10.26 -8.19 1.63
CA PHE A 123 -9.07 -7.72 2.34
C PHE A 123 -8.92 -8.37 3.73
N GLU A 124 -10.01 -8.50 4.49
CA GLU A 124 -10.01 -9.16 5.80
C GLU A 124 -9.72 -10.67 5.70
N LEU A 125 -10.20 -11.32 4.64
CA LEU A 125 -9.84 -12.71 4.35
C LEU A 125 -8.32 -12.84 4.14
N TRP A 126 -7.71 -11.96 3.35
CA TRP A 126 -6.25 -11.95 3.17
C TRP A 126 -5.51 -11.67 4.47
N ARG A 127 -5.97 -10.72 5.30
CA ARG A 127 -5.37 -10.46 6.62
C ARG A 127 -5.34 -11.70 7.50
N THR A 128 -6.42 -12.48 7.49
CA THR A 128 -6.58 -13.67 8.32
C THR A 128 -5.65 -14.81 7.91
N HIS A 129 -5.41 -14.98 6.60
CA HIS A 129 -4.69 -16.14 6.04
C HIS A 129 -3.25 -15.85 5.59
N ALA A 130 -2.95 -14.63 5.12
CA ALA A 130 -1.70 -14.31 4.43
C ALA A 130 -0.74 -13.41 5.22
N PHE A 131 -1.23 -12.62 6.21
CA PHE A 131 -0.39 -11.68 6.97
C PHE A 131 -0.06 -12.12 8.40
N ARG A 132 -0.44 -13.34 8.82
CA ARG A 132 0.01 -13.89 10.10
C ARG A 132 1.53 -14.10 10.05
N ARG A 133 2.26 -13.26 10.79
CA ARG A 133 3.59 -13.63 11.27
C ARG A 133 3.42 -14.88 12.16
N ARG A 134 4.18 -15.95 11.90
CA ARG A 134 4.52 -16.88 12.99
C ARG A 134 5.13 -16.04 14.11
N LEU A 135 4.53 -16.07 15.30
CA LEU A 135 5.15 -15.53 16.50
C LEU A 135 6.45 -16.31 16.74
N PRO A 136 7.60 -15.66 16.99
CA PRO A 136 8.86 -16.36 17.24
C PRO A 136 8.93 -16.89 18.68
N ASN A 137 7.87 -17.54 19.18
CA ASN A 137 7.82 -18.01 20.57
C ASN A 137 6.94 -19.26 20.80
N GLU A 138 7.02 -20.24 19.89
CA GLU A 138 6.41 -21.57 20.09
C GLU A 138 7.46 -22.70 20.09
N ASP A 139 8.70 -22.44 20.53
CA ASP A 139 9.74 -23.47 20.76
C ASP A 139 10.24 -23.48 22.21
N VAL A 140 9.34 -23.30 23.20
CA VAL A 140 9.64 -23.66 24.59
C VAL A 140 8.44 -24.38 25.21
N VAL A 141 8.14 -25.59 24.73
CA VAL A 141 7.56 -26.64 25.59
C VAL A 141 8.01 -28.01 25.08
N GLY A 142 8.85 -28.69 25.87
CA GLY A 142 8.85 -30.15 25.92
C GLY A 142 10.13 -30.87 25.50
N ALA A 143 11.10 -30.94 26.39
CA ALA A 143 11.74 -32.21 26.75
C ALA A 143 12.45 -32.02 28.10
N ALA A 144 11.80 -32.55 29.14
CA ALA A 144 12.42 -32.88 30.41
C ALA A 144 13.19 -34.20 30.26
#